data_AF-A0A946CLP9-F1
#
_entry.id   AF-A0A946CLP9-F1
#
_cell.length_a   1.000
_cell.length_b   1.000
_cell.length_c   1.000
_cell.angle_alpha   90.00
_cell.angle_beta   90.00
_cell.angle_gamma   90.00
#
_symmetry.space_group_name_H-M   'P 1'
#
loop_
_entity.id
_entity.type
_entity.pdbx_description
1 polymer ?
#
loop_
_entity_poly.entity_id
_entity_poly.type
_entity_poly.pdbx_seq_one_letter_code
_entity_poly.pdbx_strand_id
1 'polypeptide(L)'
;MTTQADETKLGPPALMFSHFGVNCDDADRLEDFYTRVLGFCVSDHGLIRGDKDRIIFMTRRPREHHQFVLAGGRPSSFAPTVGETGFKAPDLDALRQVTAILAAEDDVSDVVAMDHGITWTLYFRDPELNRCAVSVETGLYVAQPAAWPLDLSVDDAEIMTQTEARCQGSSSFMRRDDWRREKTALFEAEGRLTEEGPETGNESPDFERPNDPDRTLLHPQTNTAPPPAIAQAHCGFKVADMDAMTAFYNDVLGYAVTDRGTMPSIGTEPEREYTYLSRDPSEHHQVILISGRDLDAPTSVNQLSLRIMSLDELRRMERELEAHPDVGPLRKTCHGNSFSIYFPDPEGNVVELAVESVWYVPAPHGAPLDLSMSDENLIGWAEGHCRDTPGFMMRADWKSRAREELIANGHLEAEGLVNDVA
;
A
#
# COMPACT_ATOMS: atom_id res chain seq x y z
N MET A 1 9.74 41.94 -2.16
CA MET A 1 10.04 41.00 -1.08
C MET A 1 10.17 39.65 -1.74
N THR A 2 11.40 39.21 -1.94
CA THR A 2 11.70 37.87 -2.46
C THR A 2 11.28 36.90 -1.36
N THR A 3 10.27 36.08 -1.61
CA THR A 3 9.93 34.94 -0.76
C THR A 3 11.19 34.09 -0.65
N GLN A 4 11.77 33.97 0.55
CA GLN A 4 12.72 32.90 0.83
C GLN A 4 11.99 31.61 0.46
N ALA A 5 12.56 30.83 -0.46
CA ALA A 5 12.08 29.48 -0.68
C ALA A 5 12.18 28.75 0.67
N ASP A 6 11.12 28.05 1.04
CA ASP A 6 11.16 27.18 2.19
C ASP A 6 12.18 26.07 1.89
N GLU A 7 13.33 26.12 2.55
CA GLU A 7 14.45 25.19 2.32
C GLU A 7 14.11 23.74 2.69
N THR A 8 12.95 23.51 3.34
CA THR A 8 12.44 22.16 3.69
C THR A 8 11.57 21.54 2.61
N LYS A 9 11.04 22.33 1.66
CA LYS A 9 10.19 21.79 0.59
C LYS A 9 11.02 21.24 -0.56
N LEU A 10 10.77 19.98 -0.92
CA LEU A 10 11.40 19.34 -2.07
C LEU A 10 10.55 19.50 -3.34
N GLY A 11 11.18 19.37 -4.50
CA GLY A 11 10.45 19.18 -5.75
C GLY A 11 9.71 17.82 -5.70
N PRO A 12 8.42 17.74 -6.09
CA PRO A 12 7.68 16.49 -6.01
C PRO A 12 8.42 15.36 -6.75
N PRO A 13 8.75 14.26 -6.07
CA PRO A 13 9.41 13.14 -6.71
C PRO A 13 8.45 12.31 -7.56
N ALA A 14 9.00 11.75 -8.63
CA ALA A 14 8.32 10.77 -9.49
C ALA A 14 8.18 9.42 -8.76
N LEU A 15 7.18 9.34 -7.87
CA LEU A 15 6.90 8.12 -7.11
C LEU A 15 5.52 7.53 -7.43
N MET A 16 5.31 6.27 -7.08
CA MET A 16 4.01 5.61 -7.09
C MET A 16 3.84 4.77 -5.82
N PHE A 17 2.62 4.65 -5.29
CA PHE A 17 2.35 3.71 -4.19
C PHE A 17 2.60 2.28 -4.68
N SER A 18 3.41 1.50 -3.93
CA SER A 18 3.74 0.11 -4.30
C SER A 18 3.15 -0.87 -3.29
N HIS A 19 3.63 -0.85 -2.05
CA HIS A 19 3.26 -1.84 -1.05
C HIS A 19 3.34 -1.29 0.37
N PHE A 20 2.71 -2.00 1.30
CA PHE A 20 2.66 -1.63 2.71
C PHE A 20 3.03 -2.81 3.60
N GLY A 21 3.89 -2.57 4.58
CA GLY A 21 4.33 -3.57 5.53
C GLY A 21 3.81 -3.27 6.94
N VAL A 22 3.50 -4.33 7.68
CA VAL A 22 3.01 -4.25 9.07
C VAL A 22 3.95 -5.02 10.00
N ASN A 23 4.33 -4.40 11.12
CA ASN A 23 4.98 -5.12 12.22
C ASN A 23 3.90 -5.80 13.08
N CYS A 24 4.08 -7.09 13.35
CA CYS A 24 3.11 -7.94 14.04
C CYS A 24 3.74 -8.72 15.21
N ASP A 25 2.90 -9.23 16.10
CA ASP A 25 3.28 -10.07 17.25
C ASP A 25 3.32 -11.55 16.83
N ASP A 26 2.28 -12.00 16.13
CA ASP A 26 2.06 -13.36 15.64
C ASP A 26 1.93 -13.38 14.12
N ALA A 27 3.08 -13.45 13.44
CA ALA A 27 3.16 -13.48 11.99
C ALA A 27 2.50 -14.73 11.39
N ASP A 28 2.45 -15.85 12.12
CA ASP A 28 1.85 -17.11 11.64
C ASP A 28 0.33 -16.97 11.60
N ARG A 29 -0.26 -16.39 12.64
CA ARG A 29 -1.70 -16.13 12.73
C ARG A 29 -2.17 -15.12 11.68
N LEU A 30 -1.38 -14.07 11.43
CA LEU A 30 -1.69 -13.11 10.37
C LEU A 30 -1.47 -13.71 8.98
N GLU A 31 -0.45 -14.54 8.76
CA GLU A 31 -0.27 -15.26 7.48
C GLU A 31 -1.49 -16.13 7.17
N ASP A 32 -1.97 -16.93 8.13
CA ASP A 32 -3.18 -17.73 7.95
C ASP A 32 -4.38 -16.83 7.60
N PHE A 33 -4.60 -15.76 8.36
CA PHE A 33 -5.70 -14.84 8.12
C PHE A 33 -5.65 -14.20 6.72
N TYR A 34 -4.54 -13.57 6.36
CA TYR A 34 -4.44 -12.84 5.09
C TYR A 34 -4.47 -13.78 3.88
N THR A 35 -3.98 -15.01 4.00
CA THR A 35 -4.03 -16.01 2.92
C THR A 35 -5.40 -16.69 2.80
N ARG A 36 -5.98 -17.15 3.91
CA ARG A 36 -7.25 -17.90 3.94
C ARG A 36 -8.48 -16.99 3.83
N VAL A 37 -8.48 -15.84 4.50
CA VAL A 37 -9.65 -14.96 4.59
C VAL A 37 -9.64 -13.91 3.48
N LEU A 38 -8.48 -13.26 3.27
CA LEU A 38 -8.34 -12.21 2.26
C LEU A 38 -7.70 -12.67 0.94
N GLY A 39 -7.30 -13.94 0.86
CA GLY A 39 -6.92 -14.56 -0.41
C GLY A 39 -5.53 -14.18 -0.91
N PHE A 40 -4.64 -13.66 -0.08
CA PHE A 40 -3.24 -13.46 -0.48
C PHE A 40 -2.52 -14.78 -0.75
N CYS A 41 -1.53 -14.75 -1.65
CA CYS A 41 -0.56 -15.83 -1.79
C CYS A 41 0.80 -15.36 -1.28
N VAL A 42 1.54 -16.26 -0.63
CA VAL A 42 2.89 -15.96 -0.15
C VAL A 42 3.86 -16.06 -1.31
N SER A 43 4.54 -14.96 -1.64
CA SER A 43 5.57 -14.93 -2.67
C SER A 43 6.92 -15.40 -2.18
N ASP A 44 7.30 -15.03 -0.96
CA ASP A 44 8.52 -15.47 -0.29
C ASP A 44 8.35 -15.35 1.23
N HIS A 45 9.16 -16.11 1.98
CA HIS A 45 9.28 -16.00 3.43
C HIS A 45 10.76 -15.94 3.84
N GLY A 46 11.01 -15.45 5.04
CA GLY A 46 12.30 -15.69 5.68
C GLY A 46 12.35 -15.19 7.10
N LEU A 47 13.57 -14.99 7.58
CA LEU A 47 13.82 -14.54 8.94
C LEU A 47 14.62 -13.24 8.94
N ILE A 48 14.37 -12.41 9.95
CA ILE A 48 15.03 -11.13 10.19
C ILE A 48 15.51 -11.04 11.66
N ARG A 49 16.29 -9.99 11.96
CA ARG A 49 16.84 -9.69 13.30
C ARG A 49 17.65 -10.83 13.93
N GLY A 50 18.49 -11.48 13.11
CA GLY A 50 19.33 -12.60 13.54
C GLY A 50 18.54 -13.87 13.73
N ASP A 51 17.70 -14.20 12.75
CA ASP A 51 16.88 -15.40 12.66
C ASP A 51 15.82 -15.55 13.76
N LYS A 52 15.33 -14.42 14.31
CA LYS A 52 14.38 -14.42 15.42
C LYS A 52 12.94 -14.21 14.98
N ASP A 53 12.74 -13.26 14.06
CA ASP A 53 11.41 -12.82 13.65
C ASP A 53 11.17 -13.24 12.20
N ARG A 54 9.94 -13.67 11.88
CA ARG A 54 9.56 -13.99 10.50
C ARG A 54 9.33 -12.71 9.69
N ILE A 55 9.59 -12.78 8.40
CA ILE A 55 9.12 -11.82 7.41
C ILE A 55 8.43 -12.58 6.27
N ILE A 56 7.27 -12.10 5.86
CA ILE A 56 6.38 -12.80 4.93
C ILE A 56 5.92 -11.80 3.88
N PHE A 57 6.20 -12.12 2.62
CA PHE A 57 5.88 -11.29 1.48
C PHE A 57 4.67 -11.91 0.77
N MET A 58 3.65 -11.10 0.50
CA MET A 58 2.39 -11.60 -0.04
C MET A 58 1.89 -10.75 -1.21
N THR A 59 1.29 -11.42 -2.19
CA THR A 59 0.74 -10.77 -3.37
C THR A 59 -0.55 -11.44 -3.84
N ARG A 60 -1.42 -10.62 -4.44
CA ARG A 60 -2.52 -11.04 -5.32
C ARG A 60 -2.41 -10.41 -6.71
N ARG A 61 -1.46 -9.49 -6.89
CA ARG A 61 -1.16 -8.79 -8.14
C ARG A 61 0.12 -9.36 -8.74
N PRO A 62 0.04 -10.08 -9.87
CA PRO A 62 1.21 -10.76 -10.45
C PRO A 62 2.32 -9.81 -10.94
N ARG A 63 2.03 -8.51 -11.10
CA ARG A 63 3.02 -7.49 -11.43
C ARG A 63 3.86 -7.07 -10.21
N GLU A 64 3.35 -7.30 -9.00
CA GLU A 64 4.01 -6.89 -7.75
C GLU A 64 4.53 -8.12 -7.04
N HIS A 65 5.84 -8.12 -6.73
CA HIS A 65 6.45 -9.19 -5.94
C HIS A 65 5.72 -9.39 -4.60
N HIS A 66 5.31 -8.29 -3.99
CA HIS A 66 4.40 -8.25 -2.86
C HIS A 66 3.69 -6.90 -2.84
N GLN A 67 2.45 -6.91 -2.37
CA GLN A 67 1.68 -5.71 -2.07
C GLN A 67 1.55 -5.52 -0.54
N PHE A 68 1.71 -6.62 0.20
CA PHE A 68 1.58 -6.64 1.65
C PHE A 68 2.71 -7.45 2.29
N VAL A 69 3.28 -6.94 3.38
CA VAL A 69 4.38 -7.57 4.11
C VAL A 69 4.02 -7.69 5.59
N LEU A 70 4.24 -8.86 6.17
CA LEU A 70 4.18 -9.07 7.62
C LEU A 70 5.59 -9.26 8.16
N ALA A 71 5.96 -8.47 9.16
CA ALA A 71 7.26 -8.58 9.84
C ALA A 71 7.04 -8.79 11.34
N GLY A 72 7.60 -9.84 11.90
CA GLY A 72 7.46 -10.16 13.32
C GLY A 72 8.20 -9.19 14.25
N GLY A 73 7.87 -9.31 15.54
CA GLY A 73 8.59 -8.69 16.64
C GLY A 73 8.04 -7.34 17.09
N ARG A 74 6.76 -7.05 16.83
CA ARG A 74 6.01 -6.02 17.57
C ARG A 74 5.35 -6.67 18.79
N PRO A 75 5.56 -6.18 20.02
CA PRO A 75 4.91 -6.75 21.19
C PRO A 75 3.40 -6.46 21.25
N SER A 76 2.59 -7.49 21.52
CA SER A 76 1.13 -7.40 21.69
C SER A 76 0.65 -6.54 22.86
N SER A 77 1.55 -6.08 23.75
CA SER A 77 1.21 -5.16 24.84
C SER A 77 0.82 -3.76 24.38
N PHE A 78 1.08 -3.41 23.12
CA PHE A 78 0.71 -2.12 22.53
C PHE A 78 -0.40 -2.29 21.50
N ALA A 79 -1.29 -1.31 21.42
CA ALA A 79 -2.27 -1.23 20.34
C ALA A 79 -1.56 -0.98 18.99
N PRO A 80 -2.12 -1.46 17.87
CA PRO A 80 -1.54 -1.19 16.56
C PRO A 80 -1.62 0.29 16.19
N THR A 81 -0.55 0.79 15.57
CA THR A 81 -0.50 2.13 14.98
C THR A 81 -0.97 2.13 13.53
N VAL A 82 -1.15 0.97 12.88
CA VAL A 82 -1.87 0.88 11.61
C VAL A 82 -3.31 1.31 11.87
N GLY A 83 -3.70 2.36 11.17
CA GLY A 83 -5.02 2.96 11.27
C GLY A 83 -6.02 2.24 10.37
N GLU A 84 -5.60 1.86 9.16
CA GLU A 84 -6.28 0.89 8.31
C GLU A 84 -5.42 0.32 7.17
N THR A 85 -5.75 -0.88 6.72
CA THR A 85 -5.29 -1.44 5.42
C THR A 85 -6.49 -1.52 4.49
N GLY A 86 -6.39 -0.85 3.33
CA GLY A 86 -7.52 -0.61 2.45
C GLY A 86 -7.53 -1.45 1.20
N PHE A 87 -8.70 -1.97 0.86
CA PHE A 87 -8.98 -2.77 -0.32
C PHE A 87 -10.19 -2.22 -1.08
N LYS A 88 -10.24 -2.42 -2.39
CA LYS A 88 -11.42 -2.16 -3.22
C LYS A 88 -12.09 -3.45 -3.65
N ALA A 89 -13.43 -3.43 -3.69
CA ALA A 89 -14.28 -4.47 -4.27
C ALA A 89 -14.99 -3.90 -5.51
N PRO A 90 -15.33 -4.75 -6.52
CA PRO A 90 -15.92 -4.27 -7.77
C PRO A 90 -17.35 -3.76 -7.62
N ASP A 91 -18.12 -4.32 -6.70
CA ASP A 91 -19.54 -4.06 -6.54
C ASP A 91 -20.04 -4.45 -5.13
N LEU A 92 -21.30 -4.12 -4.86
CA LEU A 92 -21.97 -4.43 -3.59
C LEU A 92 -22.12 -5.94 -3.35
N ASP A 93 -22.18 -6.76 -4.39
CA ASP A 93 -22.24 -8.22 -4.25
C ASP A 93 -20.93 -8.78 -3.72
N ALA A 94 -19.79 -8.32 -4.23
CA ALA A 94 -18.47 -8.65 -3.69
C ALA A 94 -18.32 -8.14 -2.24
N LEU A 95 -18.85 -6.96 -1.91
CA LEU A 95 -18.83 -6.44 -0.54
C LEU A 95 -19.68 -7.28 0.43
N ARG A 96 -20.86 -7.75 -0.02
CA ARG A 96 -21.69 -8.71 0.73
C ARG A 96 -21.01 -10.07 0.86
N GLN A 97 -20.29 -10.53 -0.16
CA GLN A 97 -19.49 -11.76 -0.09
C GLN A 97 -18.42 -11.65 1.00
N VAL A 98 -17.68 -10.54 1.06
CA VAL A 98 -16.71 -10.29 2.14
C VAL A 98 -17.41 -10.31 3.50
N THR A 99 -18.57 -9.67 3.63
CA THR A 99 -19.36 -9.67 4.88
C THR A 99 -19.68 -11.10 5.33
N ALA A 100 -20.09 -11.98 4.40
CA ALA A 100 -20.38 -13.38 4.70
C ALA A 100 -19.12 -14.19 5.08
N ILE A 101 -17.98 -13.93 4.44
CA ILE A 101 -16.69 -14.54 4.78
C ILE A 101 -16.30 -14.15 6.21
N LEU A 102 -16.35 -12.86 6.55
CA LEU A 102 -15.97 -12.35 7.88
C LEU A 102 -16.93 -12.83 8.97
N ALA A 103 -18.22 -12.97 8.67
CA ALA A 103 -19.20 -13.49 9.63
C ALA A 103 -18.97 -14.96 10.01
N ALA A 104 -18.21 -15.71 9.20
CA ALA A 104 -17.80 -17.07 9.48
C ALA A 104 -16.44 -17.17 10.20
N GLU A 105 -15.80 -16.03 10.48
CA GLU A 105 -14.42 -15.98 10.97
C GLU A 105 -14.33 -15.49 12.41
N ASP A 106 -13.99 -16.41 13.33
CA ASP A 106 -13.98 -16.17 14.78
C ASP A 106 -12.94 -15.12 15.21
N ASP A 107 -11.86 -14.97 14.44
CA ASP A 107 -10.74 -14.07 14.76
C ASP A 107 -10.95 -12.64 14.23
N VAL A 108 -12.08 -12.37 13.57
CA VAL A 108 -12.46 -11.03 13.11
C VAL A 108 -13.34 -10.35 14.15
N SER A 109 -13.14 -9.05 14.34
CA SER A 109 -14.02 -8.24 15.18
C SER A 109 -14.39 -6.91 14.54
N ASP A 110 -15.33 -6.20 15.18
CA ASP A 110 -15.71 -4.82 14.82
C ASP A 110 -16.14 -4.64 13.35
N VAL A 111 -16.94 -5.59 12.84
CA VAL A 111 -17.45 -5.55 11.47
C VAL A 111 -18.56 -4.50 11.36
N VAL A 112 -18.31 -3.42 10.61
CA VAL A 112 -19.23 -2.28 10.47
C VAL A 112 -19.24 -1.76 9.03
N ALA A 113 -20.43 -1.64 8.44
CA ALA A 113 -20.61 -1.07 7.10
C ALA A 113 -20.96 0.42 7.18
N MET A 114 -20.33 1.24 6.34
CA MET A 114 -20.49 2.69 6.30
C MET A 114 -20.58 3.22 4.87
N ASP A 115 -21.46 4.19 4.66
CA ASP A 115 -21.59 4.96 3.44
C ASP A 115 -20.83 6.29 3.64
N HIS A 116 -19.73 6.45 2.91
CA HIS A 116 -18.91 7.65 2.90
C HIS A 116 -19.28 8.62 1.77
N GLY A 117 -20.31 8.30 0.98
CA GLY A 117 -20.69 9.04 -0.22
C GLY A 117 -19.77 8.78 -1.40
N ILE A 118 -18.44 8.82 -1.19
CA ILE A 118 -17.42 8.45 -2.18
C ILE A 118 -17.28 6.93 -2.33
N THR A 119 -17.61 6.18 -1.27
CA THR A 119 -17.47 4.73 -1.19
C THR A 119 -18.54 4.14 -0.25
N TRP A 120 -18.93 2.90 -0.51
CA TRP A 120 -19.56 2.02 0.47
C TRP A 120 -18.48 1.11 1.05
N THR A 121 -18.21 1.23 2.34
CA THR A 121 -17.06 0.61 2.98
C THR A 121 -17.48 -0.35 4.09
N LEU A 122 -16.93 -1.56 4.08
CA LEU A 122 -16.99 -2.51 5.18
C LEU A 122 -15.68 -2.44 5.96
N TYR A 123 -15.76 -2.02 7.22
CA TYR A 123 -14.67 -2.07 8.16
C TYR A 123 -14.71 -3.35 8.99
N PHE A 124 -13.53 -3.81 9.38
CA PHE A 124 -13.36 -4.90 10.35
C PHE A 124 -11.96 -4.83 10.96
N ARG A 125 -11.70 -5.68 11.95
CA ARG A 125 -10.40 -5.84 12.60
C ARG A 125 -9.85 -7.22 12.30
N ASP A 126 -8.58 -7.26 11.94
CA ASP A 126 -7.83 -8.51 11.80
C ASP A 126 -7.55 -9.14 13.19
N PRO A 127 -6.91 -10.33 13.24
CA PRO A 127 -6.61 -11.01 14.51
C PRO A 127 -5.70 -10.24 15.49
N GLU A 128 -5.01 -9.19 15.02
CA GLU A 128 -4.15 -8.29 15.82
C GLU A 128 -4.75 -6.88 16.00
N LEU A 129 -6.03 -6.70 15.66
CA LEU A 129 -6.77 -5.43 15.78
C LEU A 129 -6.31 -4.34 14.81
N ASN A 130 -5.53 -4.66 13.78
CA ASN A 130 -5.34 -3.75 12.65
C ASN A 130 -6.69 -3.57 11.96
N ARG A 131 -7.08 -2.33 11.69
CA ARG A 131 -8.31 -2.09 10.93
C ARG A 131 -8.06 -2.48 9.48
N CYS A 132 -9.05 -3.14 8.88
CA CYS A 132 -9.12 -3.35 7.45
C CYS A 132 -10.37 -2.67 6.92
N ALA A 133 -10.31 -2.21 5.68
CA ALA A 133 -11.42 -1.60 4.96
C ALA A 133 -11.56 -2.25 3.58
N VAL A 134 -12.76 -2.70 3.23
CA VAL A 134 -13.09 -3.10 1.85
C VAL A 134 -14.14 -2.13 1.34
N SER A 135 -13.85 -1.44 0.24
CA SER A 135 -14.67 -0.36 -0.28
C SER A 135 -15.14 -0.61 -1.69
N VAL A 136 -16.40 -0.29 -1.98
CA VAL A 136 -16.94 -0.17 -3.34
C VAL A 136 -17.03 1.31 -3.66
N GLU A 137 -16.43 1.71 -4.76
CA GLU A 137 -16.40 3.11 -5.18
C GLU A 137 -17.72 3.55 -5.79
N THR A 138 -18.17 4.77 -5.47
CA THR A 138 -19.36 5.36 -6.08
C THR A 138 -18.99 6.31 -7.23
N GLY A 139 -19.97 6.68 -8.05
CA GLY A 139 -19.81 7.75 -9.05
C GLY A 139 -19.92 9.17 -8.48
N LEU A 140 -19.83 9.34 -7.16
CA LEU A 140 -20.15 10.57 -6.45
C LEU A 140 -18.96 11.08 -5.66
N TYR A 141 -18.94 12.38 -5.41
CA TYR A 141 -18.02 12.99 -4.46
C TYR A 141 -18.75 13.92 -3.50
N VAL A 142 -18.36 13.83 -2.23
CA VAL A 142 -18.59 14.82 -1.17
C VAL A 142 -17.30 14.91 -0.35
N ALA A 143 -17.03 16.09 0.20
CA ALA A 143 -15.86 16.32 1.05
C ALA A 143 -15.83 15.35 2.24
N GLN A 144 -14.68 14.73 2.46
CA GLN A 144 -14.45 13.77 3.53
C GLN A 144 -13.92 14.44 4.81
N PRO A 145 -14.21 13.87 5.99
CA PRO A 145 -14.99 12.65 6.24
C PRO A 145 -16.52 12.85 6.14
N ALA A 146 -17.19 12.01 5.36
CA ALA A 146 -18.63 11.77 5.48
C ALA A 146 -18.84 10.35 6.01
N ALA A 147 -19.82 10.12 6.88
CA ALA A 147 -20.11 8.79 7.41
C ALA A 147 -21.60 8.65 7.72
N TRP A 148 -22.28 7.78 6.99
CA TRP A 148 -23.70 7.50 7.16
C TRP A 148 -23.97 6.01 7.27
N PRO A 149 -24.97 5.57 8.06
CA PRO A 149 -25.32 4.16 8.17
C PRO A 149 -25.54 3.51 6.81
N LEU A 150 -24.95 2.33 6.63
CA LEU A 150 -25.09 1.49 5.45
C LEU A 150 -25.68 0.14 5.87
N ASP A 151 -26.85 -0.18 5.35
CA ASP A 151 -27.48 -1.49 5.52
C ASP A 151 -27.24 -2.31 4.26
N LEU A 152 -26.37 -3.31 4.33
CA LEU A 152 -26.06 -4.19 3.19
C LEU A 152 -27.16 -5.24 2.92
N SER A 153 -28.20 -5.33 3.75
CA SER A 153 -29.29 -6.30 3.58
C SER A 153 -30.37 -5.85 2.60
N VAL A 154 -30.46 -4.54 2.32
CA VAL A 154 -31.37 -4.01 1.30
C VAL A 154 -30.78 -4.13 -0.11
N ASP A 155 -31.61 -3.93 -1.13
CA ASP A 155 -31.17 -4.00 -2.52
C ASP A 155 -30.28 -2.82 -2.94
N ASP A 156 -29.53 -3.00 -4.03
CA ASP A 156 -28.57 -2.01 -4.53
C ASP A 156 -29.24 -0.70 -4.91
N ALA A 157 -30.45 -0.75 -5.48
CA ALA A 157 -31.16 0.44 -5.93
C ALA A 157 -31.53 1.34 -4.75
N GLU A 158 -31.91 0.75 -3.62
CA GLU A 158 -32.19 1.46 -2.38
C GLU A 158 -30.91 2.07 -1.79
N ILE A 159 -29.80 1.31 -1.71
CA ILE A 159 -28.50 1.83 -1.24
C ILE A 159 -28.08 3.03 -2.09
N MET A 160 -28.09 2.89 -3.42
CA MET A 160 -27.73 3.94 -4.36
C MET A 160 -28.61 5.18 -4.22
N THR A 161 -29.93 5.00 -4.05
CA THR A 161 -30.88 6.10 -3.87
C THR A 161 -30.62 6.86 -2.57
N GLN A 162 -30.38 6.15 -1.46
CA GLN A 162 -30.08 6.76 -0.17
C GLN A 162 -28.77 7.54 -0.21
N THR A 163 -27.71 6.95 -0.78
CA THR A 163 -26.41 7.60 -0.92
C THR A 163 -26.49 8.83 -1.81
N GLU A 164 -27.16 8.74 -2.97
CA GLU A 164 -27.32 9.90 -3.86
C GLU A 164 -28.10 11.04 -3.18
N ALA A 165 -29.17 10.73 -2.44
CA ALA A 165 -29.94 11.72 -1.70
C ALA A 165 -29.12 12.42 -0.60
N ARG A 166 -28.30 11.67 0.15
CA ARG A 166 -27.39 12.21 1.18
C ARG A 166 -26.31 13.08 0.55
N CYS A 167 -25.69 12.60 -0.53
CA CYS A 167 -24.68 13.33 -1.27
C CYS A 167 -25.23 14.64 -1.82
N GLN A 168 -26.38 14.63 -2.52
CA GLN A 168 -27.02 15.84 -3.07
C GLN A 168 -27.42 16.86 -1.99
N GLY A 169 -27.61 16.42 -0.74
CA GLY A 169 -27.84 17.32 0.40
C GLY A 169 -26.58 18.02 0.91
N SER A 170 -25.38 17.57 0.51
CA SER A 170 -24.10 18.17 0.89
C SER A 170 -23.75 19.36 0.00
N SER A 171 -23.20 20.42 0.60
CA SER A 171 -22.71 21.59 -0.16
C SER A 171 -21.46 21.31 -0.99
N SER A 172 -20.73 20.23 -0.71
CA SER A 172 -19.52 19.82 -1.43
C SER A 172 -19.78 18.80 -2.53
N PHE A 173 -21.04 18.51 -2.83
CA PHE A 173 -21.41 17.49 -3.80
C PHE A 173 -20.96 17.82 -5.23
N MET A 174 -20.35 16.84 -5.89
CA MET A 174 -20.15 16.82 -7.34
C MET A 174 -20.08 15.37 -7.85
N ARG A 175 -20.08 15.19 -9.18
CA ARG A 175 -19.79 13.89 -9.76
C ARG A 175 -18.31 13.60 -9.60
N ARG A 176 -17.97 12.33 -9.39
CA ARG A 176 -16.57 11.90 -9.20
C ARG A 176 -15.68 12.24 -10.39
N ASP A 177 -16.20 12.18 -11.62
CA ASP A 177 -15.46 12.57 -12.81
C ASP A 177 -15.09 14.06 -12.83
N ASP A 178 -15.95 14.91 -12.24
CA ASP A 178 -15.68 16.34 -12.11
C ASP A 178 -14.54 16.57 -11.11
N TRP A 179 -14.63 15.92 -9.94
CA TRP A 179 -13.58 15.92 -8.92
C TRP A 179 -12.24 15.42 -9.49
N ARG A 180 -12.26 14.32 -10.25
CA ARG A 180 -11.06 13.75 -10.88
C ARG A 180 -10.40 14.74 -11.84
N ARG A 181 -11.18 15.45 -12.66
CA ARG A 181 -10.65 16.49 -13.56
C ARG A 181 -10.05 17.65 -12.78
N GLU A 182 -10.68 18.09 -11.70
CA GLU A 182 -10.14 19.14 -10.82
C GLU A 182 -8.81 18.72 -10.19
N LYS A 183 -8.73 17.51 -9.64
CA LYS A 183 -7.48 16.99 -9.04
C LYS A 183 -6.40 16.73 -10.08
N THR A 184 -6.75 16.25 -11.27
CA THR A 184 -5.79 16.08 -12.38
C THR A 184 -5.13 17.42 -12.72
N ALA A 185 -5.93 18.47 -12.93
CA ALA A 185 -5.40 19.80 -13.24
C ALA A 185 -4.55 20.39 -12.11
N LEU A 186 -4.96 20.17 -10.85
CA LEU A 186 -4.19 20.60 -9.67
C LEU A 186 -2.84 19.87 -9.58
N PHE A 187 -2.85 18.54 -9.70
CA PHE A 187 -1.65 17.72 -9.55
C PHE A 187 -0.67 17.97 -10.71
N GLU A 188 -1.18 18.19 -11.92
CA GLU A 188 -0.38 18.59 -13.08
C GLU A 188 0.28 19.95 -12.86
N ALA A 189 -0.49 20.96 -12.42
CA ALA A 189 0.03 22.31 -12.16
C ALA A 189 1.08 22.34 -11.04
N GLU A 190 0.99 21.44 -10.07
CA GLU A 190 1.95 21.29 -8.97
C GLU A 190 3.09 20.32 -9.29
N GLY A 191 3.10 19.69 -10.47
CA GLY A 191 4.15 18.76 -10.89
C GLY A 191 4.18 17.45 -10.10
N ARG A 192 3.04 17.00 -9.56
CA ARG A 192 2.93 15.80 -8.71
C ARG A 192 2.62 14.52 -9.48
N LEU A 193 2.14 14.65 -10.71
CA LEU A 193 1.82 13.50 -11.55
C LEU A 193 3.09 12.74 -11.92
N THR A 194 3.01 11.42 -11.84
CA THR A 194 4.06 10.50 -12.25
C THR A 194 3.49 9.67 -13.38
N GLU A 195 4.18 9.58 -14.51
CA GLU A 195 3.85 8.57 -15.53
C GLU A 195 4.57 7.27 -15.14
N GLU A 196 3.84 6.17 -14.97
CA GLU A 196 4.48 4.86 -14.91
C GLU A 196 5.29 4.64 -16.20
N GLY A 197 6.57 4.30 -16.01
CA GLY A 197 7.41 3.85 -17.11
C GLY A 197 6.90 2.54 -17.73
N PRO A 198 7.59 2.01 -18.77
CA PRO A 198 7.26 0.68 -19.27
C PRO A 198 7.37 -0.35 -18.14
N GLU A 199 6.62 -1.44 -18.27
CA GLU A 199 6.75 -2.54 -17.33
C GLU A 199 8.22 -2.99 -17.22
N THR A 200 8.74 -2.96 -16.01
CA THR A 200 10.07 -3.44 -15.67
C THR A 200 10.12 -4.97 -15.78
N GLY A 201 11.03 -5.44 -16.64
CA GLY A 201 11.26 -6.84 -16.94
C GLY A 201 11.73 -6.98 -18.39
N ASN A 202 12.84 -7.69 -18.62
CA ASN A 202 13.24 -7.98 -19.99
C ASN A 202 12.36 -9.13 -20.53
N GLU A 203 11.47 -8.83 -21.48
CA GLU A 203 10.64 -9.85 -22.16
C GLU A 203 11.50 -10.88 -22.94
N SER A 204 12.71 -10.49 -23.34
CA SER A 204 13.63 -11.28 -24.16
C SER A 204 15.04 -11.33 -23.54
N PRO A 205 15.25 -12.09 -22.46
CA PRO A 205 16.58 -12.29 -21.91
C PRO A 205 17.49 -13.01 -22.91
N ASP A 206 18.77 -12.64 -22.92
CA ASP A 206 19.84 -13.24 -23.72
C ASP A 206 20.41 -14.53 -23.11
N PHE A 207 19.70 -15.14 -22.16
CA PHE A 207 20.05 -16.37 -21.47
C PHE A 207 18.83 -17.27 -21.23
N GLU A 208 19.08 -18.58 -21.02
CA GLU A 208 18.02 -19.55 -20.74
C GLU A 208 17.27 -19.21 -19.46
N ARG A 209 15.94 -19.22 -19.55
CA ARG A 209 15.03 -18.97 -18.43
C ARG A 209 15.14 -20.14 -17.43
N PRO A 210 15.62 -19.93 -16.20
CA PRO A 210 15.62 -20.99 -15.20
C PRO A 210 14.17 -21.33 -14.83
N ASN A 211 13.74 -22.57 -15.07
CA ASN A 211 12.48 -23.10 -14.55
C ASN A 211 12.80 -23.95 -13.32
N ASP A 212 12.37 -23.49 -12.15
CA ASP A 212 12.41 -24.28 -10.92
C ASP A 212 10.96 -24.68 -10.55
N PRO A 213 10.56 -25.94 -10.81
CA PRO A 213 9.21 -26.41 -10.54
C PRO A 213 8.90 -26.55 -9.04
N ASP A 214 9.91 -26.51 -8.16
CA ASP A 214 9.73 -26.61 -6.72
C ASP A 214 9.42 -25.25 -6.06
N ARG A 215 9.42 -24.16 -6.86
CA ARG A 215 9.25 -22.79 -6.38
C ARG A 215 7.94 -22.18 -6.86
N THR A 216 6.86 -22.62 -6.24
CA THR A 216 5.49 -22.12 -6.41
C THR A 216 5.16 -21.06 -5.37
N LEU A 217 4.34 -20.05 -5.72
CA LEU A 217 3.66 -19.19 -4.74
C LEU A 217 2.99 -20.09 -3.70
N LEU A 218 3.40 -19.95 -2.44
CA LEU A 218 3.05 -20.90 -1.40
C LEU A 218 1.60 -20.70 -0.94
N HIS A 219 0.96 -21.86 -0.78
CA HIS A 219 -0.18 -22.19 0.08
C HIS A 219 -1.61 -22.07 -0.49
N PRO A 220 -2.11 -23.13 -1.15
CA PRO A 220 -3.53 -23.41 -1.27
C PRO A 220 -4.02 -24.14 -0.01
N GLN A 221 -4.23 -23.43 1.10
CA GLN A 221 -5.17 -23.98 2.08
C GLN A 221 -6.55 -23.98 1.42
N THR A 222 -7.27 -25.08 1.54
CA THR A 222 -8.61 -25.17 0.93
C THR A 222 -9.56 -24.33 1.77
N ASN A 223 -9.81 -23.11 1.32
CA ASN A 223 -10.78 -22.23 1.98
C ASN A 223 -12.18 -22.84 1.85
N THR A 224 -13.00 -22.69 2.88
CA THR A 224 -14.41 -23.11 2.84
C THR A 224 -15.23 -22.27 1.86
N ALA A 225 -14.78 -21.06 1.56
CA ALA A 225 -15.33 -20.13 0.58
C ALA A 225 -14.23 -19.65 -0.39
N PRO A 226 -14.56 -19.32 -1.66
CA PRO A 226 -13.58 -18.76 -2.59
C PRO A 226 -13.01 -17.42 -2.07
N PRO A 227 -11.74 -17.09 -2.38
CA PRO A 227 -11.15 -15.79 -2.06
C PRO A 227 -12.04 -14.63 -2.51
N PRO A 228 -12.11 -13.53 -1.73
CA PRO A 228 -12.90 -12.37 -2.11
C PRO A 228 -12.30 -11.65 -3.32
N ALA A 229 -13.14 -11.14 -4.21
CA ALA A 229 -12.73 -10.31 -5.35
C ALA A 229 -12.39 -8.89 -4.87
N ILE A 230 -11.17 -8.71 -4.36
CA ILE A 230 -10.68 -7.42 -3.84
C ILE A 230 -9.27 -7.12 -4.35
N ALA A 231 -8.89 -5.83 -4.36
CA ALA A 231 -7.54 -5.35 -4.70
C ALA A 231 -7.03 -4.37 -3.63
N GLN A 232 -5.75 -4.45 -3.26
CA GLN A 232 -5.16 -3.52 -2.28
C GLN A 232 -5.01 -2.11 -2.87
N ALA A 233 -5.45 -1.10 -2.12
CA ALA A 233 -5.65 0.26 -2.64
C ALA A 233 -4.97 1.36 -1.83
N HIS A 234 -5.01 1.30 -0.50
CA HIS A 234 -4.48 2.36 0.34
C HIS A 234 -4.00 1.83 1.69
N CYS A 235 -3.29 2.67 2.43
CA CYS A 235 -2.95 2.44 3.83
C CYS A 235 -3.25 3.69 4.67
N GLY A 236 -3.59 3.48 5.92
CA GLY A 236 -3.72 4.52 6.93
C GLY A 236 -2.94 4.18 8.18
N PHE A 237 -2.36 5.18 8.83
CA PHE A 237 -1.66 5.00 10.10
C PHE A 237 -1.87 6.19 11.02
N LYS A 238 -1.75 5.90 12.31
CA LYS A 238 -1.96 6.87 13.37
C LYS A 238 -0.77 7.82 13.45
N VAL A 239 -1.05 9.09 13.67
CA VAL A 239 -0.08 10.17 13.90
C VAL A 239 -0.37 10.91 15.20
N ALA A 240 0.67 11.44 15.81
CA ALA A 240 0.61 12.27 17.00
C ALA A 240 0.54 13.76 16.63
N ASP A 241 1.32 14.19 15.63
CA ASP A 241 1.31 15.54 15.10
C ASP A 241 0.81 15.53 13.64
N MET A 242 -0.48 15.83 13.47
CA MET A 242 -1.13 15.81 12.16
C MET A 242 -0.51 16.80 11.18
N ASP A 243 -0.10 17.99 11.64
CA ASP A 243 0.40 19.04 10.76
C ASP A 243 1.83 18.75 10.31
N ALA A 244 2.71 18.32 11.23
CA ALA A 244 4.07 17.92 10.88
C ALA A 244 4.07 16.73 9.91
N MET A 245 3.25 15.71 10.18
CA MET A 245 3.14 14.55 9.31
C MET A 245 2.54 14.92 7.95
N THR A 246 1.50 15.77 7.92
CA THR A 246 0.96 16.18 6.62
C THR A 246 1.97 17.00 5.82
N ALA A 247 2.69 17.93 6.46
CA ALA A 247 3.73 18.71 5.79
C ALA A 247 4.80 17.79 5.22
N PHE A 248 5.27 16.79 5.97
CA PHE A 248 6.24 15.81 5.48
C PHE A 248 5.75 15.07 4.23
N TYR A 249 4.58 14.41 4.28
CA TYR A 249 4.06 13.67 3.13
C TYR A 249 3.79 14.59 1.93
N ASN A 250 3.40 15.85 2.17
CA ASN A 250 3.12 16.81 1.12
C ASN A 250 4.35 17.45 0.48
N ASP A 251 5.28 17.94 1.28
CA ASP A 251 6.40 18.77 0.85
C ASP A 251 7.69 17.95 0.59
N VAL A 252 7.81 16.76 1.16
CA VAL A 252 8.96 15.85 0.93
C VAL A 252 8.62 14.77 -0.09
N LEU A 253 7.45 14.15 0.04
CA LEU A 253 7.03 13.02 -0.82
C LEU A 253 6.06 13.40 -1.93
N GLY A 254 5.66 14.68 -1.99
CA GLY A 254 4.84 15.21 -3.06
C GLY A 254 3.37 14.81 -3.00
N TYR A 255 2.84 14.30 -1.89
CA TYR A 255 1.41 13.98 -1.75
C TYR A 255 0.53 15.23 -1.67
N ALA A 256 -0.58 15.26 -2.38
CA ALA A 256 -1.55 16.33 -2.22
C ALA A 256 -2.60 15.93 -1.19
N VAL A 257 -2.95 16.86 -0.30
CA VAL A 257 -4.12 16.72 0.56
C VAL A 257 -5.38 16.78 -0.30
N THR A 258 -6.15 15.70 -0.29
CA THR A 258 -7.41 15.62 -1.05
C THR A 258 -8.59 16.12 -0.23
N ASP A 259 -8.62 15.79 1.06
CA ASP A 259 -9.58 16.23 2.06
C ASP A 259 -9.01 16.13 3.49
N ARG A 260 -9.66 16.82 4.46
CA ARG A 260 -9.38 16.72 5.90
C ARG A 260 -10.64 16.93 6.72
N GLY A 261 -10.69 16.33 7.90
CA GLY A 261 -11.73 16.63 8.90
C GLY A 261 -11.81 15.60 10.01
N THR A 262 -12.91 15.64 10.77
CA THR A 262 -13.14 14.74 11.91
C THR A 262 -14.11 13.64 11.51
N MET A 263 -13.65 12.38 11.56
CA MET A 263 -14.51 11.21 11.35
C MET A 263 -15.17 10.87 12.69
N PRO A 264 -16.50 10.71 12.76
CA PRO A 264 -17.16 10.25 13.98
C PRO A 264 -16.71 8.83 14.36
N SER A 265 -17.04 8.39 15.57
CA SER A 265 -16.78 7.01 15.98
C SER A 265 -17.44 6.01 15.03
N ILE A 266 -16.68 5.04 14.53
CA ILE A 266 -17.16 3.93 13.71
C ILE A 266 -16.71 2.64 14.36
N GLY A 267 -17.67 1.82 14.78
CA GLY A 267 -17.37 0.61 15.54
C GLY A 267 -16.68 0.92 16.86
N THR A 268 -15.54 0.29 17.10
CA THR A 268 -14.67 0.53 18.26
C THR A 268 -13.65 1.65 18.05
N GLU A 269 -13.45 2.13 16.81
CA GLU A 269 -12.58 3.27 16.57
C GLU A 269 -13.29 4.56 17.05
N PRO A 270 -12.70 5.31 18.00
CA PRO A 270 -13.29 6.56 18.47
C PRO A 270 -13.26 7.62 17.37
N GLU A 271 -13.90 8.75 17.65
CA GLU A 271 -13.77 9.94 16.81
C GLU A 271 -12.29 10.35 16.68
N ARG A 272 -11.83 10.58 15.45
CA ARG A 272 -10.44 11.02 15.14
C ARG A 272 -10.44 12.08 14.06
N GLU A 273 -9.33 12.80 13.96
CA GLU A 273 -9.01 13.65 12.82
C GLU A 273 -8.35 12.82 11.73
N TYR A 274 -8.73 13.08 10.48
CA TYR A 274 -8.24 12.41 9.29
C TYR A 274 -7.68 13.44 8.31
N THR A 275 -6.54 13.11 7.71
CA THR A 275 -6.02 13.77 6.52
C THR A 275 -5.84 12.75 5.41
N TYR A 276 -6.52 12.97 4.29
CA TYR A 276 -6.46 12.12 3.10
C TYR A 276 -5.44 12.67 2.11
N LEU A 277 -4.56 11.80 1.62
CA LEU A 277 -3.44 12.17 0.76
C LEU A 277 -3.41 11.28 -0.48
N SER A 278 -3.25 11.90 -1.65
CA SER A 278 -3.08 11.19 -2.92
C SER A 278 -2.08 11.90 -3.83
N ARG A 279 -1.45 11.13 -4.73
CA ARG A 279 -0.74 11.65 -5.91
C ARG A 279 -1.35 11.15 -7.22
N ASP A 280 -2.32 10.27 -7.11
CA ASP A 280 -3.10 9.75 -8.21
C ASP A 280 -4.45 10.47 -8.23
N PRO A 281 -4.78 11.25 -9.28
CA PRO A 281 -6.03 11.99 -9.34
C PRO A 281 -7.24 11.06 -9.52
N SER A 282 -7.03 9.80 -9.88
CA SER A 282 -8.07 8.78 -9.87
C SER A 282 -8.39 8.35 -8.44
N GLU A 283 -7.44 8.35 -7.51
CA GLU A 283 -7.63 7.90 -6.13
C GLU A 283 -7.91 9.05 -5.17
N HIS A 284 -9.01 8.96 -4.39
CA HIS A 284 -9.27 9.93 -3.32
C HIS A 284 -8.11 9.97 -2.32
N HIS A 285 -7.53 8.81 -2.02
CA HIS A 285 -6.42 8.67 -1.11
C HIS A 285 -5.67 7.38 -1.41
N GLN A 286 -4.35 7.45 -1.27
CA GLN A 286 -3.48 6.28 -1.18
C GLN A 286 -2.90 6.18 0.24
N VAL A 287 -2.79 7.32 0.95
CA VAL A 287 -2.33 7.43 2.33
C VAL A 287 -3.36 8.19 3.16
N ILE A 288 -3.61 7.71 4.39
CA ILE A 288 -4.46 8.36 5.38
C ILE A 288 -3.67 8.57 6.66
N LEU A 289 -3.62 9.81 7.15
CA LEU A 289 -3.10 10.12 8.48
C LEU A 289 -4.28 10.23 9.44
N ILE A 290 -4.21 9.52 10.57
CA ILE A 290 -5.31 9.43 11.55
C ILE A 290 -4.78 9.90 12.91
N SER A 291 -5.43 10.82 13.60
CA SER A 291 -4.91 11.29 14.88
C SER A 291 -4.93 10.21 15.98
N GLY A 292 -4.11 10.40 17.01
CA GLY A 292 -4.14 9.57 18.23
C GLY A 292 -3.09 8.48 18.31
N ARG A 293 -1.92 8.68 17.71
CA ARG A 293 -0.75 7.83 17.95
C ARG A 293 -0.22 8.04 19.36
N ASP A 294 0.10 6.92 20.02
CA ASP A 294 0.95 6.89 21.21
C ASP A 294 2.41 6.75 20.75
N LEU A 295 3.25 7.75 21.05
CA LEU A 295 4.66 7.75 20.66
C LEU A 295 5.54 6.84 21.54
N ASP A 296 5.03 6.39 22.69
CA ASP A 296 5.72 5.39 23.51
C ASP A 296 5.54 3.97 22.94
N ALA A 297 4.53 3.77 22.08
CA ALA A 297 4.29 2.51 21.39
C ALA A 297 5.22 2.34 20.16
N PRO A 298 5.78 1.15 19.94
CA PRO A 298 6.53 0.87 18.72
C PRO A 298 5.60 0.95 17.50
N THR A 299 6.10 1.49 16.39
CA THR A 299 5.30 1.56 15.17
C THR A 299 4.93 0.17 14.66
N SER A 300 3.66 0.04 14.28
CA SER A 300 3.13 -1.11 13.54
C SER A 300 3.30 -0.93 12.03
N VAL A 301 3.72 0.24 11.54
CA VAL A 301 4.15 0.41 10.16
C VAL A 301 5.56 -0.18 10.03
N ASN A 302 5.68 -1.32 9.35
CA ASN A 302 6.99 -1.84 9.00
C ASN A 302 7.64 -0.96 7.93
N GLN A 303 6.90 -0.68 6.85
CA GLN A 303 7.30 0.25 5.81
C GLN A 303 6.10 0.72 4.97
N LEU A 304 6.14 1.98 4.53
CA LEU A 304 5.38 2.49 3.40
C LEU A 304 6.33 2.54 2.20
N SER A 305 6.08 1.72 1.18
CA SER A 305 7.00 1.58 0.06
C SER A 305 6.44 2.20 -1.21
N LEU A 306 7.25 3.07 -1.81
CA LEU A 306 6.93 3.83 -2.99
C LEU A 306 7.91 3.47 -4.11
N ARG A 307 7.39 3.12 -5.28
CA ARG A 307 8.22 2.94 -6.47
C ARG A 307 8.72 4.30 -6.92
N ILE A 308 10.01 4.43 -7.22
CA ILE A 308 10.63 5.63 -7.78
C ILE A 308 11.16 5.32 -9.18
N MET A 309 10.90 6.22 -10.14
CA MET A 309 10.93 5.82 -11.56
C MET A 309 12.33 5.60 -12.15
N SER A 310 13.39 6.12 -11.53
CA SER A 310 14.75 5.96 -12.05
C SER A 310 15.82 6.03 -10.97
N LEU A 311 17.01 5.50 -11.28
CA LEU A 311 18.19 5.64 -10.42
C LEU A 311 18.61 7.11 -10.24
N ASP A 312 18.41 7.95 -11.27
CA ASP A 312 18.71 9.38 -11.17
C ASP A 312 17.78 10.09 -10.19
N GLU A 313 16.49 9.75 -10.22
CA GLU A 313 15.50 10.23 -9.26
C GLU A 313 15.81 9.73 -7.85
N LEU A 314 16.19 8.45 -7.71
CA LEU A 314 16.59 7.85 -6.45
C LEU A 314 17.84 8.56 -5.86
N ARG A 315 18.85 8.84 -6.68
CA ARG A 315 20.04 9.62 -6.28
C ARG A 315 19.71 11.07 -5.95
N ARG A 316 18.71 11.68 -6.61
CA ARG A 316 18.24 13.02 -6.23
C ARG A 316 17.65 12.97 -4.84
N MET A 317 16.72 12.05 -4.60
CA MET A 317 16.08 11.87 -3.31
C MET A 317 17.09 11.50 -2.22
N GLU A 318 18.10 10.66 -2.50
CA GLU A 318 19.21 10.40 -1.57
C GLU A 318 19.83 11.70 -1.05
N ARG A 319 20.25 12.59 -1.94
CA ARG A 319 20.91 13.85 -1.57
C ARG A 319 19.97 14.81 -0.84
N GLU A 320 18.74 14.92 -1.30
CA GLU A 320 17.73 15.82 -0.72
C GLU A 320 17.32 15.35 0.68
N LEU A 321 17.10 14.05 0.86
CA LEU A 321 16.76 13.44 2.15
C LEU A 321 17.94 13.48 3.13
N GLU A 322 19.18 13.22 2.68
CA GLU A 322 20.39 13.35 3.53
C GLU A 322 20.59 14.78 4.04
N ALA A 323 20.13 15.78 3.29
CA ALA A 323 20.22 17.19 3.67
C ALA A 323 19.00 17.70 4.45
N HIS A 324 17.90 16.95 4.49
CA HIS A 324 16.64 17.41 5.07
C HIS A 324 16.67 17.35 6.61
N PRO A 325 16.31 18.43 7.33
CA PRO A 325 16.46 18.50 8.78
C PRO A 325 15.59 17.51 9.56
N ASP A 326 14.43 17.15 9.01
CA ASP A 326 13.47 16.24 9.67
C ASP A 326 13.63 14.77 9.25
N VAL A 327 14.63 14.46 8.41
CA VAL A 327 14.88 13.10 7.95
C VAL A 327 16.07 12.51 8.68
N GLY A 328 15.85 11.35 9.30
CA GLY A 328 16.88 10.59 9.99
C GLY A 328 17.84 9.86 9.04
N PRO A 329 18.79 9.06 9.56
CA PRO A 329 19.75 8.34 8.75
C PRO A 329 19.11 7.43 7.69
N LEU A 330 19.65 7.49 6.48
CA LEU A 330 19.22 6.65 5.37
C LEU A 330 19.87 5.27 5.46
N ARG A 331 19.12 4.23 5.10
CA ARG A 331 19.64 2.90 4.80
C ARG A 331 19.48 2.62 3.32
N LYS A 332 20.57 2.22 2.66
CA LYS A 332 20.62 1.91 1.22
C LYS A 332 20.77 0.40 1.06
N THR A 333 19.91 -0.23 0.25
CA THR A 333 19.90 -1.68 0.12
C THR A 333 19.52 -2.10 -1.30
N CYS A 334 20.29 -3.02 -1.86
CA CYS A 334 19.94 -3.76 -3.06
C CYS A 334 19.24 -5.04 -2.62
N HIS A 335 17.97 -5.19 -2.99
CA HIS A 335 17.18 -6.39 -2.75
C HIS A 335 17.30 -7.41 -3.90
N GLY A 336 18.18 -7.13 -4.87
CA GLY A 336 18.32 -7.84 -6.14
C GLY A 336 17.16 -7.54 -7.08
N ASN A 337 15.94 -7.62 -6.57
CA ASN A 337 14.71 -7.21 -7.25
C ASN A 337 14.50 -5.67 -7.21
N SER A 338 15.15 -4.92 -6.32
CA SER A 338 15.07 -3.46 -6.29
C SER A 338 16.35 -2.82 -5.75
N PHE A 339 16.48 -1.52 -6.04
CA PHE A 339 17.44 -0.62 -5.41
C PHE A 339 16.67 0.34 -4.52
N SER A 340 16.86 0.22 -3.21
CA SER A 340 16.00 0.88 -2.23
C SER A 340 16.79 1.82 -1.32
N ILE A 341 16.15 2.94 -0.96
CA ILE A 341 16.53 3.82 0.15
C ILE A 341 15.40 3.78 1.19
N TYR A 342 15.77 3.60 2.45
CA TYR A 342 14.87 3.64 3.59
C TYR A 342 15.21 4.81 4.51
N PHE A 343 14.20 5.50 5.01
CA PHE A 343 14.34 6.60 5.97
C PHE A 343 13.10 6.71 6.85
N PRO A 344 13.23 7.25 8.07
CA PRO A 344 12.08 7.51 8.92
C PRO A 344 11.32 8.77 8.47
N ASP A 345 10.00 8.73 8.58
CA ASP A 345 9.19 9.94 8.68
C ASP A 345 9.37 10.63 10.06
N PRO A 346 8.82 11.83 10.30
CA PRO A 346 9.03 12.57 11.55
C PRO A 346 8.61 11.83 12.83
N GLU A 347 7.77 10.81 12.72
CA GLU A 347 7.34 9.98 13.84
C GLU A 347 7.94 8.57 13.80
N GLY A 348 8.94 8.34 12.96
CA GLY A 348 9.70 7.10 12.92
C GLY A 348 9.01 5.93 12.22
N ASN A 349 7.94 6.14 11.44
CA ASN A 349 7.53 5.12 10.48
C ASN A 349 8.56 5.06 9.35
N VAL A 350 8.82 3.88 8.81
CA VAL A 350 9.79 3.73 7.73
C VAL A 350 9.11 4.00 6.39
N VAL A 351 9.72 4.85 5.59
CA VAL A 351 9.40 5.03 4.17
C VAL A 351 10.51 4.38 3.34
N GLU A 352 10.11 3.67 2.29
CA GLU A 352 11.01 3.10 1.28
C GLU A 352 10.77 3.77 -0.07
N LEU A 353 11.85 4.19 -0.74
CA LEU A 353 11.85 4.54 -2.16
C LEU A 353 12.63 3.47 -2.91
N ALA A 354 11.99 2.79 -3.86
CA ALA A 354 12.56 1.64 -4.55
C ALA A 354 12.48 1.77 -6.07
N VAL A 355 13.63 1.66 -6.74
CA VAL A 355 13.69 1.46 -8.20
C VAL A 355 13.66 -0.03 -8.46
N GLU A 356 12.73 -0.50 -9.30
CA GLU A 356 12.71 -1.89 -9.72
C GLU A 356 13.89 -2.23 -10.63
N SER A 357 14.55 -3.37 -10.38
CA SER A 357 15.47 -3.98 -11.33
C SER A 357 14.73 -4.83 -12.40
N VAL A 358 15.46 -5.48 -13.30
CA VAL A 358 14.87 -6.46 -14.24
C VAL A 358 14.95 -7.90 -13.73
N TRP A 359 15.51 -8.09 -12.53
CA TRP A 359 15.82 -9.39 -11.96
C TRP A 359 14.88 -9.74 -10.82
N TYR A 360 14.81 -11.03 -10.54
CA TYR A 360 14.18 -11.57 -9.36
C TYR A 360 15.17 -12.48 -8.64
N VAL A 361 15.22 -12.35 -7.32
CA VAL A 361 15.86 -13.28 -6.39
C VAL A 361 14.91 -13.49 -5.20
N PRO A 362 14.95 -14.66 -4.52
CA PRO A 362 14.18 -14.87 -3.31
C PRO A 362 14.38 -13.79 -2.25
N ALA A 363 13.27 -13.28 -1.72
CA ALA A 363 13.30 -12.52 -0.48
C ALA A 363 13.33 -13.46 0.75
N PRO A 364 13.84 -13.01 1.91
CA PRO A 364 14.54 -11.75 2.12
C PRO A 364 15.95 -11.81 1.53
N HIS A 365 16.29 -10.79 0.75
CA HIS A 365 17.63 -10.56 0.22
C HIS A 365 18.00 -9.10 0.46
N GLY A 366 19.26 -8.83 0.80
CA GLY A 366 19.73 -7.47 1.04
C GLY A 366 21.24 -7.38 0.99
N ALA A 367 21.76 -6.61 0.04
CA ALA A 367 23.16 -6.25 -0.07
C ALA A 367 23.33 -4.73 0.12
N PRO A 368 24.45 -4.25 0.70
CA PRO A 368 24.75 -2.83 0.76
C PRO A 368 24.74 -2.21 -0.64
N LEU A 369 24.04 -1.09 -0.80
CA LEU A 369 23.90 -0.38 -2.06
C LEU A 369 24.77 0.88 -2.04
N ASP A 370 25.62 1.04 -3.06
CA ASP A 370 26.41 2.25 -3.31
C ASP A 370 25.86 3.02 -4.51
N LEU A 371 25.06 4.05 -4.24
CA LEU A 371 24.47 4.91 -5.27
C LEU A 371 25.46 5.91 -5.89
N SER A 372 26.70 5.99 -5.39
CA SER A 372 27.75 6.83 -5.99
C SER A 372 28.37 6.22 -7.24
N MET A 373 28.16 4.92 -7.47
CA MET A 373 28.58 4.22 -8.68
C MET A 373 27.84 4.77 -9.91
N SER A 374 28.51 4.73 -11.08
CA SER A 374 27.81 4.94 -12.36
C SER A 374 26.77 3.83 -12.59
N ASP A 375 25.75 4.11 -13.41
CA ASP A 375 24.71 3.13 -13.76
C ASP A 375 25.31 1.83 -14.28
N GLU A 376 26.25 1.91 -15.23
CA GLU A 376 26.91 0.73 -15.78
C GLU A 376 27.56 -0.14 -14.69
N ASN A 377 28.30 0.48 -13.77
CA ASN A 377 28.96 -0.27 -12.70
C ASN A 377 27.96 -0.82 -11.68
N LEU A 378 26.94 -0.03 -11.31
CA LEU A 378 25.92 -0.43 -10.35
C LEU A 378 25.10 -1.61 -10.89
N ILE A 379 24.63 -1.51 -12.14
CA ILE A 379 23.87 -2.55 -12.83
C ILE A 379 24.73 -3.79 -13.02
N GLY A 380 25.98 -3.66 -13.48
CA GLY A 380 26.87 -4.81 -13.66
C GLY A 380 27.18 -5.54 -12.34
N TRP A 381 27.41 -4.80 -11.25
CA TRP A 381 27.58 -5.38 -9.92
C TRP A 381 26.31 -6.09 -9.44
N ALA A 382 25.16 -5.42 -9.57
CA ALA A 382 23.88 -5.94 -9.10
C ALA A 382 23.47 -7.20 -9.88
N GLU A 383 23.69 -7.23 -11.19
CA GLU A 383 23.44 -8.40 -12.02
C GLU A 383 24.31 -9.58 -11.58
N GLY A 384 25.62 -9.37 -11.40
CA GLY A 384 26.53 -10.41 -10.91
C GLY A 384 26.08 -10.95 -9.56
N HIS A 385 25.73 -10.06 -8.63
CA HIS A 385 25.22 -10.43 -7.32
C HIS A 385 23.91 -11.25 -7.39
N CYS A 386 22.99 -10.84 -8.27
CA CYS A 386 21.74 -11.55 -8.49
C CYS A 386 22.00 -12.94 -9.08
N ARG A 387 22.85 -13.07 -10.09
CA ARG A 387 23.19 -14.35 -10.74
C ARG A 387 23.83 -15.35 -9.79
N ASP A 388 24.59 -14.88 -8.81
CA ASP A 388 25.20 -15.71 -7.77
C ASP A 388 24.21 -16.13 -6.67
N THR A 389 23.00 -15.55 -6.66
CA THR A 389 21.96 -15.84 -5.66
C THR A 389 21.08 -17.02 -6.11
N PRO A 390 20.97 -18.10 -5.31
CA PRO A 390 20.07 -19.21 -5.62
C PRO A 390 18.63 -18.75 -5.86
N GLY A 391 17.97 -19.33 -6.86
CA GLY A 391 16.61 -18.94 -7.25
C GLY A 391 16.52 -17.67 -8.10
N PHE A 392 17.64 -17.14 -8.58
CA PHE A 392 17.66 -16.07 -9.58
C PHE A 392 16.83 -16.42 -10.82
N MET A 393 16.03 -15.47 -11.29
CA MET A 393 15.42 -15.50 -12.63
C MET A 393 15.13 -14.08 -13.12
N MET A 394 14.65 -13.94 -14.35
CA MET A 394 14.18 -12.64 -14.81
C MET A 394 12.84 -12.30 -14.18
N ARG A 395 12.67 -11.03 -13.83
CA ARG A 395 11.42 -10.55 -13.24
C ARG A 395 10.21 -10.80 -14.15
N ALA A 396 10.36 -10.64 -15.46
CA ALA A 396 9.29 -10.93 -16.43
C ALA A 396 8.82 -12.39 -16.37
N ASP A 397 9.75 -13.33 -16.14
CA ASP A 397 9.42 -14.75 -15.97
C ASP A 397 8.70 -14.98 -14.64
N TRP A 398 9.17 -14.35 -13.56
CA TRP A 398 8.51 -14.41 -12.26
C TRP A 398 7.06 -13.90 -12.36
N LYS A 399 6.84 -12.74 -13.00
CA LYS A 399 5.51 -12.14 -13.18
C LYS A 399 4.57 -13.03 -13.99
N SER A 400 5.08 -13.64 -15.06
CA SER A 400 4.33 -14.58 -15.89
C SER A 400 3.89 -15.81 -15.07
N ARG A 401 4.82 -16.42 -14.33
CA ARG A 401 4.54 -17.55 -13.44
C ARG A 401 3.55 -17.17 -12.33
N ALA A 402 3.76 -16.04 -11.66
CA ALA A 402 2.87 -15.55 -10.61
C ALA A 402 1.44 -15.38 -11.11
N ARG A 403 1.27 -14.87 -12.35
CA ARG A 403 -0.04 -14.73 -12.98
C ARG A 403 -0.73 -16.07 -13.21
N GLU A 404 0.00 -17.03 -13.79
CA GLU A 404 -0.52 -18.38 -14.02
C GLU A 404 -0.96 -19.05 -12.71
N GLU A 405 -0.14 -18.96 -11.67
CA GLU A 405 -0.43 -19.54 -10.35
C GLU A 405 -1.59 -18.86 -9.62
N LEU A 406 -1.67 -17.53 -9.65
CA LEU A 406 -2.77 -16.77 -9.07
C LEU A 406 -4.11 -17.07 -9.75
N ILE A 407 -4.12 -17.21 -11.08
CA ILE A 407 -5.31 -17.62 -11.85
C ILE A 407 -5.68 -19.06 -11.52
N ALA A 408 -4.72 -19.98 -11.55
CA ALA A 408 -4.97 -21.41 -11.34
C ALA A 408 -5.56 -21.72 -9.95
N ASN A 409 -5.16 -20.95 -8.94
CA ASN A 409 -5.65 -21.12 -7.57
C ASN A 409 -6.84 -20.20 -7.23
N GLY A 410 -7.24 -19.28 -8.11
CA GLY A 410 -8.37 -18.36 -7.87
C GLY A 410 -8.07 -17.22 -6.88
N HIS A 411 -6.80 -16.86 -6.73
CA HIS A 411 -6.31 -15.83 -5.79
C HIS A 411 -5.96 -14.50 -6.46
N LEU A 412 -6.04 -14.41 -7.79
CA LEU A 412 -5.86 -13.15 -8.52
C LEU A 412 -6.79 -12.07 -7.92
N GLU A 413 -6.26 -10.88 -7.69
CA GLU A 413 -7.07 -9.74 -7.27
C GLU A 413 -8.10 -9.32 -8.33
N ALA A 414 -9.08 -8.52 -7.92
CA ALA A 414 -9.99 -7.89 -8.87
C ALA A 414 -9.25 -6.77 -9.64
N GLU A 415 -8.78 -7.09 -10.85
CA GLU A 415 -8.04 -6.17 -11.71
C GLU A 415 -8.91 -4.97 -12.16
N GLY A 416 -8.26 -3.82 -12.42
CA GLY A 416 -8.92 -2.59 -12.88
C GLY A 416 -9.67 -1.79 -11.80
N LEU A 417 -9.63 -2.19 -10.52
CA LEU A 417 -10.24 -1.43 -9.42
C LEU A 417 -9.34 -0.34 -8.85
N VAL A 418 -8.05 -0.60 -8.87
CA VAL A 418 -7.02 0.38 -8.62
C VAL A 418 -6.29 0.58 -9.92
N ASN A 419 -5.65 1.73 -10.07
CA ASN A 419 -4.79 1.96 -11.19
C ASN A 419 -3.71 0.86 -11.23
N ASP A 420 -3.85 -0.04 -12.21
CA ASP A 420 -2.82 -1.03 -12.59
C ASP A 420 -1.53 -0.31 -13.08
N VAL A 421 -1.68 1.00 -13.31
CA VAL A 421 -0.76 2.00 -13.81
C VAL A 421 -1.06 3.30 -13.05
N ALA A 422 -0.19 3.74 -12.15
CA ALA A 422 -0.26 5.13 -11.65
C ALA A 422 0.37 6.10 -12.65
#